data_AF-A0A2I4AM58-F1
#
_entry.id   AF-A0A2I4AM58-F1
#
_cell.length_a   1.000
_cell.length_b   1.000
_cell.length_c   1.000
_cell.angle_alpha   90.00
_cell.angle_beta   90.00
_cell.angle_gamma   90.00
#
_symmetry.space_group_name_H-M   'P 1'
#
loop_
_entity.id
_entity.type
_entity.pdbx_description
1 polymer ?
#
loop_
_entity_poly.entity_id
_entity_poly.type
_entity_poly.pdbx_seq_one_letter_code
_entity_poly.pdbx_strand_id
1 'polypeptide(L)'
;MQSGGEEEPEDEPHLPLPPRMEIIKDPPAPDDKTTEPGASQVLEQSPPVQQRNPEVEQRAKAMRGRMFVLNELIQTEKDYVRDLGIVVEGFMKRMEEKGVPDDMKGKDKMVFGNIHQIYDWHRE
;
A
#
# COMPACT_ATOMS: atom_id res chain seq x y z
N MET A 1 22.22 38.22 -11.34
CA MET A 1 21.86 36.96 -10.67
C MET A 1 21.11 37.31 -9.39
N GLN A 2 19.80 37.13 -9.35
CA GLN A 2 18.99 37.20 -8.13
C GLN A 2 18.06 35.99 -8.18
N SER A 3 18.25 35.09 -7.23
CA SER A 3 17.51 33.84 -7.07
C SER A 3 16.24 34.16 -6.28
N GLY A 4 15.08 34.09 -6.93
CA GLY A 4 13.78 34.20 -6.25
C GLY A 4 13.42 32.86 -5.66
N GLY A 5 13.49 32.74 -4.32
CA GLY A 5 12.88 31.64 -3.59
C GLY A 5 11.37 31.91 -3.55
N GLU A 6 10.59 30.97 -4.06
CA GLU A 6 9.14 30.98 -3.88
C GLU A 6 8.86 30.51 -2.45
N GLU A 7 8.29 31.42 -1.67
CA GLU A 7 7.90 31.20 -0.28
C GLU A 7 6.60 30.37 -0.32
N GLU A 8 6.68 29.09 0.05
CA GLU A 8 5.47 28.26 0.19
C GLU A 8 4.60 28.81 1.34
N PRO A 9 3.28 28.92 1.16
CA PRO A 9 2.39 29.36 2.23
C PRO A 9 2.34 28.29 3.33
N GLU A 10 2.93 28.61 4.49
CA GLU A 10 3.07 27.72 5.67
C GLU A 10 1.75 27.43 6.44
N ASP A 11 0.58 27.70 5.85
CA ASP A 11 -0.72 27.68 6.54
C ASP A 11 -1.71 26.62 6.00
N GLU A 12 -1.21 25.51 5.46
CA GLU A 12 -2.06 24.33 5.29
C GLU A 12 -2.12 23.57 6.64
N PRO A 13 -3.29 23.43 7.29
CA PRO A 13 -3.37 22.76 8.58
C PRO A 13 -2.95 21.31 8.39
N HIS A 14 -1.77 20.97 8.91
CA HIS A 14 -1.22 19.62 8.85
C HIS A 14 -2.27 18.61 9.29
N LEU A 15 -2.75 17.80 8.34
CA LEU A 15 -3.66 16.71 8.65
C LEU A 15 -2.98 15.79 9.66
N PRO A 16 -3.61 15.51 10.82
CA PRO A 16 -2.99 14.68 11.82
C PRO A 16 -2.71 13.29 11.25
N LEU A 17 -1.47 12.82 11.42
CA LEU A 17 -1.06 11.51 10.95
C LEU A 17 -1.95 10.43 11.59
N PRO A 18 -2.30 9.37 10.84
CA PRO A 18 -3.07 8.27 11.40
C PRO A 18 -2.31 7.62 12.56
N PRO A 19 -3.04 7.08 13.56
CA PRO A 19 -2.41 6.46 14.73
C PRO A 19 -1.51 5.30 14.30
N ARG A 20 -0.34 5.23 14.93
CA ARG A 20 0.61 4.12 14.73
C ARG A 20 -0.08 2.81 15.13
N MET A 21 -0.08 1.82 14.24
CA MET A 21 -0.60 0.50 14.58
C MET A 21 0.11 -0.09 15.81
N GLU A 22 -0.68 -0.48 16.80
CA GLU A 22 -0.25 -1.16 18.02
C GLU A 22 0.27 -2.57 17.68
N ILE A 23 1.43 -2.94 18.23
CA ILE A 23 1.96 -4.30 18.13
C ILE A 23 1.31 -5.11 19.25
N ILE A 24 0.58 -6.17 18.89
CA ILE A 24 0.03 -7.13 19.85
C ILE A 24 1.15 -7.63 20.76
N LYS A 25 1.07 -7.29 22.05
CA LYS A 25 1.95 -7.80 23.09
C LYS A 25 1.64 -9.27 23.31
N ASP A 26 2.65 -10.13 23.17
CA ASP A 26 2.50 -11.58 23.33
C ASP A 26 1.83 -11.95 24.66
N PRO A 27 0.96 -12.97 24.69
CA PRO A 27 0.32 -13.43 25.93
C PRO A 27 1.36 -14.10 26.85
N PRO A 28 1.20 -14.01 28.19
CA PRO A 28 2.12 -14.64 29.12
C PRO A 28 2.03 -16.17 29.01
N ALA A 29 3.19 -16.84 29.03
CA ALA A 29 3.29 -18.30 29.06
C ALA A 29 2.70 -18.86 30.38
N PRO A 30 2.04 -20.04 30.36
CA PRO A 30 1.51 -20.66 31.57
C PRO A 30 2.60 -21.34 32.40
N ASP A 31 2.39 -21.30 33.72
CA ASP A 31 3.27 -21.70 34.82
C ASP A 31 3.85 -23.13 34.75
N ASP A 32 5.11 -23.24 35.19
CA ASP A 32 5.82 -24.49 35.48
C ASP A 32 5.27 -25.14 36.77
N LYS A 33 4.76 -26.38 36.66
CA LYS A 33 4.51 -27.26 37.80
C LYS A 33 5.11 -28.64 37.54
N THR A 34 6.24 -28.88 38.21
CA THR A 34 6.65 -30.10 38.93
C THR A 34 6.15 -31.45 38.39
N THR A 35 7.08 -32.36 38.02
CA THR A 35 7.26 -33.74 38.59
C THR A 35 8.34 -34.51 37.81
N GLU A 36 9.34 -35.03 38.52
CA GLU A 36 10.23 -36.16 38.14
C GLU A 36 9.99 -37.32 39.13
N PRO A 37 10.48 -38.58 38.95
CA PRO A 37 11.30 -39.14 37.87
C PRO A 37 10.86 -40.54 37.35
N GLY A 38 11.43 -40.96 36.22
CA GLY A 38 11.83 -42.37 36.01
C GLY A 38 11.06 -43.20 34.97
N ALA A 39 11.73 -43.59 33.89
CA ALA A 39 11.95 -44.99 33.46
C ALA A 39 12.56 -45.05 32.04
N SER A 40 13.42 -46.06 31.86
CA SER A 40 14.33 -46.28 30.74
C SER A 40 13.69 -46.51 29.36
N GLN A 41 14.38 -45.96 28.35
CA GLN A 41 14.67 -46.50 27.01
C GLN A 41 13.52 -47.02 26.12
N VAL A 42 13.24 -46.27 25.05
CA VAL A 42 12.95 -46.85 23.73
C VAL A 42 13.55 -45.96 22.64
N LEU A 43 14.40 -46.56 21.82
CA LEU A 43 15.03 -45.97 20.65
C LEU A 43 13.99 -45.84 19.54
N GLU A 44 13.44 -44.65 19.31
CA GLU A 44 12.68 -44.36 18.10
C GLU A 44 13.41 -43.26 17.31
N GLN A 45 14.11 -43.69 16.27
CA GLN A 45 14.74 -42.81 15.28
C GLN A 45 13.64 -42.09 14.51
N SER A 46 13.15 -40.99 15.07
CA SER A 46 12.42 -39.98 14.33
C SER A 46 13.41 -39.19 13.47
N PRO A 47 13.07 -38.83 12.22
CA PRO A 47 13.93 -37.97 11.42
C PRO A 47 14.18 -36.68 12.21
N PRO A 48 15.37 -36.07 12.13
CA PRO A 48 15.66 -34.88 12.92
C PRO A 48 14.61 -33.85 12.54
N VAL A 49 13.72 -33.52 13.49
CA VAL A 49 12.84 -32.36 13.38
C VAL A 49 13.80 -31.19 13.30
N GLN A 50 14.05 -30.74 12.08
CA GLN A 50 14.87 -29.59 11.80
C GLN A 50 14.25 -28.46 12.61
N GLN A 51 14.89 -28.08 13.72
CA GLN A 51 14.45 -26.99 14.57
C GLN A 51 14.37 -25.78 13.67
N ARG A 52 13.15 -25.42 13.25
CA ARG A 52 12.93 -24.26 12.40
C ARG A 52 13.37 -23.06 13.21
N ASN A 53 14.43 -22.38 12.76
CA ASN A 53 14.89 -21.16 13.40
C ASN A 53 13.74 -20.13 13.34
N PRO A 54 13.14 -19.74 14.48
CA PRO A 54 11.98 -18.84 14.51
C PRO A 54 12.30 -17.48 13.88
N GLU A 55 13.57 -17.06 13.94
CA GLU A 55 14.04 -15.82 13.32
C GLU A 55 13.94 -15.86 11.78
N VAL A 56 14.26 -17.02 11.18
CA VAL A 56 14.13 -17.21 9.72
C VAL A 56 12.67 -17.20 9.30
N GLU A 57 11.77 -17.77 10.10
CA GLU A 57 10.33 -17.77 9.83
C GLU A 57 9.73 -16.37 9.98
N GLN A 58 10.13 -15.61 10.99
CA GLN A 58 9.72 -14.21 11.17
C GLN A 58 10.20 -13.35 10.01
N ARG A 59 11.46 -13.51 9.58
CA ARG A 59 12.02 -12.82 8.41
C ARG A 59 11.26 -13.18 7.14
N ALA A 60 10.94 -14.46 6.93
CA ALA A 60 10.15 -14.90 5.78
C ALA A 60 8.72 -14.34 5.81
N LYS A 61 8.07 -14.26 6.98
CA LYS A 61 6.76 -13.65 7.14
C LYS A 61 6.78 -12.15 6.83
N ALA A 62 7.79 -11.43 7.32
CA ALA A 62 7.98 -10.01 7.02
C ALA A 62 8.19 -9.78 5.51
N MET A 63 9.01 -10.61 4.86
CA MET A 63 9.24 -10.54 3.41
C MET A 63 7.96 -10.82 2.61
N ARG A 64 7.16 -11.81 3.01
CA ARG A 64 5.85 -12.06 2.40
C ARG A 64 4.93 -10.86 2.55
N GLY A 65 4.82 -10.28 3.76
CA GLY A 65 4.02 -9.08 4.01
C GLY A 65 4.43 -7.90 3.12
N ARG A 66 5.73 -7.63 3.00
CA ARG A 66 6.26 -6.59 2.11
C ARG A 66 5.88 -6.84 0.64
N MET A 67 5.98 -8.09 0.20
CA MET A 67 5.60 -8.47 -1.17
C MET A 67 4.11 -8.26 -1.43
N PHE A 68 3.24 -8.56 -0.45
CA PHE A 68 1.81 -8.30 -0.58
C PHE A 68 1.50 -6.82 -0.80
N VAL A 69 2.09 -5.93 0.01
CA VAL A 69 1.88 -4.48 -0.11
C VAL A 69 2.38 -3.96 -1.47
N LEU A 70 3.55 -4.41 -1.93
CA LEU A 70 4.08 -4.02 -3.24
C LEU A 70 3.19 -4.50 -4.39
N ASN A 71 2.69 -5.74 -4.30
CA ASN A 71 1.79 -6.27 -5.31
C ASN A 71 0.46 -5.52 -5.34
N GLU A 72 -0.10 -5.21 -4.17
CA GLU A 72 -1.33 -4.41 -4.07
C GLU A 72 -1.12 -3.04 -4.71
N LEU A 73 -0.05 -2.33 -4.37
CA LEU A 73 0.29 -1.04 -4.97
C LEU A 73 0.34 -1.10 -6.50
N ILE A 74 0.99 -2.12 -7.07
CA ILE A 74 1.08 -2.28 -8.52
C ILE A 74 -0.28 -2.58 -9.16
N GLN A 75 -1.14 -3.36 -8.50
CA GLN A 75 -2.46 -3.67 -9.03
C GLN A 75 -3.39 -2.47 -8.97
N THR A 76 -3.42 -1.77 -7.82
CA THR A 76 -4.24 -0.57 -7.67
C THR A 76 -3.75 0.55 -8.58
N GLU A 77 -2.45 0.64 -8.86
CA GLU A 77 -1.92 1.58 -9.86
C GLU A 77 -2.46 1.28 -11.27
N LYS A 78 -2.54 0.01 -11.67
CA LYS A 78 -3.12 -0.36 -12.97
C LYS A 78 -4.60 -0.04 -13.07
N ASP A 79 -5.34 -0.24 -11.99
CA ASP A 79 -6.75 0.11 -11.92
C ASP A 79 -6.93 1.64 -11.95
N TYR A 80 -6.08 2.39 -11.23
CA TYR A 80 -6.05 3.84 -11.25
C TYR A 80 -5.80 4.40 -12.66
N VAL A 81 -4.78 3.90 -13.37
CA VAL A 81 -4.49 4.29 -14.76
C VAL A 81 -5.67 3.97 -15.69
N ARG A 82 -6.33 2.81 -15.50
CA ARG A 82 -7.52 2.45 -16.28
C ARG A 82 -8.65 3.45 -16.05
N ASP A 83 -8.90 3.81 -14.80
CA ASP A 83 -9.96 4.74 -14.41
C ASP A 83 -9.68 6.17 -14.91
N LEU A 84 -8.43 6.62 -14.86
CA LEU A 84 -8.00 7.85 -15.52
C LEU A 84 -8.26 7.83 -17.03
N GLY A 85 -7.97 6.69 -17.69
CA GLY A 85 -8.26 6.47 -19.10
C GLY A 85 -9.76 6.59 -19.44
N ILE A 86 -10.66 6.13 -18.55
CA ILE A 86 -12.10 6.31 -18.73
C ILE A 86 -12.47 7.80 -18.80
N VAL A 87 -11.83 8.65 -18.00
CA VAL A 87 -12.09 10.10 -18.02
C VAL A 87 -11.52 10.74 -19.29
N VAL A 88 -10.24 10.49 -19.57
CA VAL A 88 -9.52 11.13 -20.68
C VAL A 88 -10.02 10.63 -22.04
N GLU A 89 -9.99 9.32 -22.25
CA GLU A 89 -10.31 8.71 -23.56
C GLU A 89 -11.82 8.51 -23.75
N GLY A 90 -12.59 8.52 -22.65
CA GLY A 90 -14.05 8.36 -22.69
C GLY A 90 -14.80 9.69 -22.62
N PHE A 91 -14.76 10.36 -21.47
CA PHE A 91 -15.56 11.56 -21.24
C PHE A 91 -15.05 12.78 -22.01
N MET A 92 -13.77 13.12 -21.88
CA MET A 92 -13.20 14.30 -22.54
C MET A 92 -13.30 14.18 -24.07
N LYS A 93 -12.90 13.02 -24.62
CA LYS A 93 -13.03 12.73 -26.05
C LYS A 93 -14.48 12.85 -26.55
N ARG A 94 -15.45 12.30 -25.81
CA ARG A 94 -16.87 12.41 -26.19
C ARG A 94 -17.37 13.85 -26.17
N MET A 95 -16.92 14.66 -25.20
CA MET A 95 -17.28 16.08 -25.12
C MET A 95 -16.72 16.88 -26.29
N GLU A 96 -15.55 16.52 -26.81
CA GLU A 96 -14.99 17.10 -28.03
C GLU A 96 -15.78 16.67 -29.28
N GLU A 97 -16.09 15.38 -29.42
CA GLU A 97 -16.77 14.82 -30.60
C GLU A 97 -18.25 15.21 -30.70
N LYS A 98 -18.99 15.18 -29.57
CA LYS A 98 -20.44 15.43 -29.54
C LYS A 98 -20.80 16.85 -29.09
N GLY A 99 -19.81 17.62 -28.66
CA GLY A 99 -20.02 18.91 -28.02
C GLY A 99 -20.57 18.81 -26.60
N VAL A 100 -20.75 19.96 -25.98
CA VAL A 100 -21.24 20.13 -24.60
C VAL A 100 -22.40 21.13 -24.58
N PRO A 101 -23.27 21.09 -23.54
CA PRO A 101 -24.27 22.12 -23.33
C PRO A 101 -23.65 23.53 -23.30
N ASP A 102 -24.39 24.54 -23.73
CA ASP A 102 -23.87 25.91 -23.86
C ASP A 102 -23.29 26.45 -22.54
N ASP A 103 -23.96 26.16 -21.41
CA ASP A 103 -23.50 26.56 -20.08
C ASP A 103 -22.17 25.93 -19.65
N MET A 104 -21.72 24.88 -20.34
CA MET A 104 -20.48 24.14 -20.09
C MET A 104 -19.35 24.50 -21.06
N LYS A 105 -19.62 25.31 -22.10
CA LYS A 105 -18.59 25.71 -23.06
C LYS A 105 -17.48 26.48 -22.37
N GLY A 106 -16.22 26.07 -22.61
CA GLY A 106 -15.02 26.68 -22.03
C GLY A 106 -14.78 26.39 -20.55
N LYS A 107 -15.56 25.50 -19.91
CA LYS A 107 -15.39 25.09 -18.50
C LYS A 107 -14.70 23.72 -18.35
N ASP A 108 -14.22 23.14 -19.44
CA ASP A 108 -13.52 21.85 -19.49
C ASP A 108 -12.32 21.81 -18.53
N LYS A 109 -11.47 22.84 -18.53
CA LYS A 109 -10.33 22.93 -17.60
C LYS A 109 -10.74 23.01 -16.13
N MET A 110 -11.91 23.55 -15.80
CA MET A 110 -12.38 23.61 -14.41
C MET A 110 -12.87 22.23 -13.93
N VAL A 111 -13.46 21.46 -14.83
CA VAL A 111 -13.97 20.12 -14.51
C VAL A 111 -12.84 19.09 -14.46
N PHE A 112 -11.92 19.13 -15.42
CA PHE A 112 -10.90 18.09 -15.60
C PHE A 112 -9.50 18.50 -15.14
N GLY A 113 -9.23 19.80 -14.90
CA GLY A 113 -7.94 20.27 -14.42
C GLY A 113 -6.77 19.81 -15.31
N ASN A 114 -5.76 19.21 -14.68
CA ASN A 114 -4.58 18.62 -15.33
C ASN A 114 -4.66 17.09 -15.46
N ILE A 115 -5.85 16.49 -15.39
CA ILE A 115 -6.00 15.02 -15.36
C ILE A 115 -5.36 14.31 -16.56
N HIS A 116 -5.35 14.95 -17.74
CA HIS A 116 -4.70 14.41 -18.93
C HIS A 116 -3.18 14.24 -18.74
N GLN A 117 -2.53 15.22 -18.09
CA GLN A 117 -1.08 15.16 -17.82
C GLN A 117 -0.76 14.08 -16.78
N ILE A 118 -1.60 13.95 -15.75
CA ILE A 118 -1.47 12.90 -14.74
C ILE A 118 -1.63 11.53 -15.42
N TYR A 119 -2.64 11.35 -16.25
CA TYR A 119 -2.85 10.10 -16.98
C TYR A 119 -1.68 9.74 -17.88
N ASP A 120 -1.20 10.69 -18.69
CA ASP A 120 -0.06 10.45 -19.58
C ASP A 120 1.19 10.07 -18.78
N TRP A 121 1.47 10.76 -17.68
CA TRP A 121 2.62 10.46 -16.81
C TRP A 121 2.53 9.08 -16.14
N HIS A 122 1.34 8.66 -15.70
CA HIS A 122 1.16 7.38 -15.04
C HIS A 122 1.07 6.19 -16.03
N ARG A 123 0.69 6.43 -17.29
CA ARG A 123 0.56 5.38 -18.31
C ARG A 123 1.89 5.04 -19.01
N GLU A 124 2.75 6.03 -19.22
CA GLU A 124 4.08 5.88 -19.85
C GLU A 124 5.09 5.14 -18.96
#